data_AF-A0A6V7H1Q6-F1
#
_entry.id   AF-A0A6V7H1Q6-F1
#
_cell.length_a   1.000
_cell.length_b   1.000
_cell.length_c   1.000
_cell.angle_alpha   90.00
_cell.angle_beta   90.00
_cell.angle_gamma   90.00
#
_symmetry.space_group_name_H-M   'P 1'
#
loop_
_entity.id
_entity.type
_entity.pdbx_description
1 polymer ?
#
loop_
_entity_poly.entity_id
_entity_poly.type
_entity_poly.pdbx_seq_one_letter_code
_entity_poly.pdbx_strand_id
1 'polypeptide(L)' 'MIPFRGRIIFQQYTKQKKHRYGIKIFKLSCDLGYTYNFRVYSGKTFDEANTTPT' A
#
# COMPACT_ATOMS: atom_id res chain seq x y z
N MET A 1 -3.59 5.04 -3.21
CA MET A 1 -3.40 5.63 -1.87
C MET A 1 -4.71 6.29 -1.49
N ILE A 2 -5.22 6.00 -0.30
CA ILE A 2 -6.45 6.61 0.19
C ILE A 2 -6.08 7.91 0.91
N PRO A 3 -6.60 9.07 0.48
CA PRO A 3 -6.34 10.34 1.16
C PRO A 3 -6.84 10.28 2.59
N PHE A 4 -5.95 10.51 3.56
CA PHE A 4 -6.32 10.56 4.96
C PHE A 4 -5.41 11.55 5.68
N ARG A 5 -6.01 12.44 6.46
CA ARG A 5 -5.31 13.41 7.31
C ARG A 5 -5.85 13.26 8.73
N GLY A 6 -5.02 12.71 9.61
CA GLY A 6 -5.35 12.37 11.00
C GLY A 6 -4.22 11.56 11.63
N ARG A 7 -4.36 11.21 12.92
CA ARG A 7 -3.37 10.40 13.64
C ARG A 7 -3.55 8.91 13.32
N ILE A 8 -2.69 8.37 12.47
CA ILE A 8 -2.57 6.93 12.18
C ILE A 8 -1.08 6.58 12.11
N ILE A 9 -0.70 5.45 12.71
CA ILE A 9 0.70 5.03 12.88
C ILE A 9 1.39 4.74 11.54
N PHE A 10 0.67 4.14 10.59
CA PHE A 10 1.20 3.73 9.28
C PHE A 10 0.84 4.70 8.14
N GLN A 11 0.60 5.98 8.47
CA GLN A 11 0.40 7.02 7.45
C GLN A 11 1.63 7.10 6.54
N GLN A 12 1.39 7.22 5.24
CA GLN A 12 2.44 7.33 4.23
C GLN A 12 2.42 8.68 3.52
N TYR A 13 3.63 9.16 3.25
CA TYR A 13 3.89 10.35 2.45
C TYR A 13 4.42 9.95 1.07
N THR A 14 3.80 10.46 0.01
CA THR A 14 4.25 10.26 -1.37
C THR A 14 4.28 11.58 -2.13
N LYS A 15 5.48 12.12 -2.37
CA LYS A 15 5.69 13.47 -2.95
C LYS A 15 5.04 13.65 -4.33
N GLN A 16 5.02 12.60 -5.15
CA GLN A 16 4.55 12.65 -6.54
C GLN A 16 3.02 12.55 -6.70
N LYS A 17 2.25 12.37 -5.61
CA LYS A 17 0.80 12.24 -5.67
C LYS A 17 0.11 13.54 -5.26
N LYS A 18 -1.02 13.86 -5.91
CA LYS A 18 -1.87 15.03 -5.60
C LYS A 18 -2.24 15.08 -4.11
N HIS A 19 -2.74 13.96 -3.59
CA HIS A 19 -2.87 13.75 -2.15
C HIS A 19 -1.54 13.18 -1.67
N ARG A 20 -0.75 13.99 -0.97
CA ARG A 20 0.60 13.59 -0.54
C ARG A 20 0.61 12.71 0.71
N TYR A 21 -0.39 12.83 1.57
CA TYR A 21 -0.52 12.08 2.82
C TYR A 21 -1.75 11.16 2.76
N GLY A 22 -1.59 9.92 3.21
CA GLY A 22 -2.71 8.98 3.27
C GLY A 22 -2.29 7.56 3.64
N ILE A 23 -3.19 6.62 3.38
CA ILE A 23 -2.97 5.19 3.63
C ILE A 23 -2.56 4.53 2.31
N LYS A 24 -1.38 3.88 2.32
CA LYS A 24 -0.88 3.13 1.16
C LYS A 24 -1.53 1.75 1.12
N ILE A 25 -2.02 1.37 -0.06
CA ILE A 25 -2.70 0.10 -0.31
C ILE A 25 -2.12 -0.52 -1.58
N PHE A 26 -1.86 -1.81 -1.54
CA PHE A 26 -1.60 -2.64 -2.71
C PHE A 26 -2.92 -3.29 -3.11
N LYS A 27 -3.31 -3.19 -4.37
CA LYS A 27 -4.54 -3.81 -4.89
C LYS A 27 -4.20 -4.84 -5.96
N LEU A 28 -4.92 -5.95 -5.96
CA LEU A 28 -5.00 -6.90 -7.06
C LEU A 28 -6.30 -6.64 -7.79
N SER A 29 -6.20 -6.20 -9.04
CA SER A 29 -7.36 -5.85 -9.86
C SER A 29 -7.22 -6.41 -11.26
N CYS A 30 -8.35 -6.77 -11.88
CA CYS A 30 -8.44 -7.14 -13.28
C CYS A 30 -8.39 -5.92 -14.18
N ASP A 31 -8.06 -6.13 -15.46
CA ASP A 31 -8.07 -5.08 -16.48
C ASP A 31 -9.47 -4.53 -16.75
N LEU A 32 -10.51 -5.35 -16.51
CA LEU A 32 -11.92 -4.96 -16.53
C LEU A 32 -12.32 -4.01 -15.37
N GLY A 33 -11.38 -3.64 -14.49
CA GLY A 33 -11.58 -2.68 -13.41
C GLY A 33 -12.07 -3.27 -12.08
N TYR A 34 -12.41 -4.57 -12.05
CA TYR A 34 -12.79 -5.25 -10.81
C TYR A 34 -11.58 -5.44 -9.87
N THR A 35 -11.77 -5.22 -8.57
CA THR A 35 -10.72 -5.44 -7.55
C THR A 35 -10.99 -6.74 -6.82
N TYR A 36 -10.07 -7.70 -6.95
CA TYR A 36 -10.20 -9.02 -6.31
C TYR A 36 -9.78 -9.01 -4.85
N ASN A 37 -8.67 -8.31 -4.56
CA ASN A 37 -8.11 -8.28 -3.23
C ASN A 37 -7.29 -7.00 -3.02
N PHE A 38 -7.04 -6.63 -1.77
CA PHE A 38 -6.13 -5.55 -1.43
C PHE A 38 -5.46 -5.79 -0.08
N ARG A 39 -4.26 -5.24 0.08
CA ARG A 39 -3.49 -5.29 1.33
C ARG A 39 -3.09 -3.88 1.73
N VAL A 40 -3.36 -3.52 2.99
CA VAL A 40 -2.94 -2.25 3.57
C VAL A 40 -1.47 -2.33 3.96
N TYR A 41 -0.70 -1.29 3.64
CA TYR A 41 0.66 -1.16 4.13
C TYR A 41 0.64 -0.72 5.60
N SER A 42 1.04 -1.62 6.49
CA SER A 42 1.08 -1.40 7.95
C SER A 42 2.48 -1.07 8.49
N GLY A 43 3.49 -0.90 7.62
CA GLY A 43 4.89 -0.66 8.00
C GLY A 43 5.86 -1.55 7.22
N LYS A 44 7.14 -1.50 7.56
CA LYS A 44 8.12 -2.46 7.02
C LYS A 44 7.87 -3.80 7.71
N THR A 45 7.32 -4.77 6.99
CA THR A 45 7.39 -6.15 7.42
C THR A 45 8.84 -6.62 7.31
N PHE A 46 9.40 -7.15 8.38
CA PHE A 46 10.61 -7.98 8.31
C PHE A 46 10.19 -9.34 7.79
N ASP A 47 9.75 -9.39 6.53
CA ASP A 47 9.56 -10.66 5.85
C ASP A 47 10.98 -11.17 5.58
N GLU A 48 11.45 -12.15 6.36
CA GLU A 48 12.64 -12.92 6.01
C GLU A 48 12.46 -13.37 4.56
N ALA A 49 13.38 -12.90 3.70
CA ALA A 49 13.35 -13.21 2.29
C ALA A 49 13.57 -14.72 2.13
N ASN A 50 12.48 -15.48 2.00
CA ASN A 50 12.54 -16.78 1.35
C ASN A 50 12.77 -16.54 -0.15
N THR A 51 13.97 -16.08 -0.50
CA THR A 51 14.50 -16.20 -1.85
C THR A 51 14.73 -17.69 -2.09
N THR A 52 13.77 -18.36 -2.72
CA THR A 52 14.04 -19.64 -3.38
C THR A 52 14.89 -19.33 -4.60
N PRO A 53 16.17 -19.73 -4.67
CA PRO A 53 16.94 -19.64 -5.90
C PRO A 53 16.41 -20.72 -6.85
N THR A 54 15.93 -20.29 -8.02
CA THR A 54 15.71 -21.18 -9.18
C THR A 54 16.96 -21.15 -10.04
#